data_AF-A0A368EVL0-F1
#
_entry.id   AF-A0A368EVL0-F1
#
_cell.length_a   1.000
_cell.length_b   1.000
_cell.length_c   1.000
_cell.angle_alpha   90.00
_cell.angle_beta   90.00
_cell.angle_gamma   90.00
#
_symmetry.space_group_name_H-M   'P 1'
#
loop_
_entity.id
_entity.type
_entity.pdbx_description
1 polymer ?
#
loop_
_entity_poly.entity_id
_entity_poly.type
_entity_poly.pdbx_seq_one_letter_code
_entity_poly.pdbx_strand_id
1 'polypeptide(L)'
;MSVRRAAVYSLGRLAANRPAFATTALDHLSDMFNDEIVEVRLDAIAALTPLIVHGELQKEQLETVLKCLDDAILDSRQALRELLSKAEFADAECMRVCSRALLNCLHRFPSDKSQIYRCLSEVGARHAVFVHGMVRELLGLHLVYDTREQQIDDVFCKLLLCSF
;
A
#
# COMPACT_ATOMS: atom_id res chain seq x y z
N MET A 1 0.73 16.38 22.40
CA MET A 1 -0.55 16.05 21.75
C MET A 1 -0.90 17.01 20.61
N SER A 2 -1.26 18.28 20.86
CA SER A 2 -1.64 19.25 19.80
C SER A 2 -0.52 19.56 18.79
N VAL A 3 0.73 19.68 19.24
CA VAL A 3 1.85 20.14 18.41
C VAL A 3 2.17 19.17 17.25
N ARG A 4 2.20 17.85 17.50
CA ARG A 4 2.50 16.85 16.43
C ARG A 4 1.43 16.87 15.34
N ARG A 5 0.15 16.92 15.72
CA ARG A 5 -0.98 17.02 14.77
C ARG A 5 -0.94 18.31 13.97
N ALA A 6 -0.71 19.45 14.63
CA ALA A 6 -0.57 20.74 13.96
C ALA A 6 0.63 20.76 12.99
N ALA A 7 1.72 20.10 13.35
CA ALA A 7 2.90 19.95 12.49
C ALA A 7 2.59 19.11 11.25
N VAL A 8 2.00 17.91 11.41
CA VAL A 8 1.57 17.03 10.30
C VAL A 8 0.63 17.76 9.36
N TYR A 9 -0.37 18.47 9.90
CA TYR A 9 -1.32 19.25 9.12
C TYR A 9 -0.63 20.38 8.34
N SER A 10 0.26 21.13 8.99
CA SER A 10 0.98 22.23 8.35
C SER A 10 1.95 21.74 7.27
N LEU A 11 2.63 20.62 7.55
CA LEU A 11 3.55 19.96 6.62
C LEU A 11 2.82 19.45 5.39
N GLY A 12 1.69 18.76 5.58
CA GLY A 12 0.84 18.28 4.48
C GLY A 12 0.34 19.40 3.59
N ARG A 13 -0.12 20.52 4.17
CA ARG A 13 -0.54 21.70 3.40
C ARG A 13 0.59 22.37 2.64
N LEU A 14 1.79 22.43 3.23
CA LEU A 14 2.95 23.03 2.56
C LEU A 14 3.41 22.17 1.38
N ALA A 15 3.47 20.86 1.58
CA ALA A 15 3.83 19.88 0.56
C ALA A 15 2.83 19.84 -0.60
N ALA A 16 1.53 20.00 -0.33
CA ALA A 16 0.50 20.04 -1.37
C ALA A 16 0.67 21.21 -2.35
N ASN A 17 1.27 22.30 -1.90
CA ASN A 17 1.53 23.48 -2.74
C ASN A 17 2.89 23.43 -3.46
N ARG A 18 3.79 22.51 -3.09
CA ARG A 18 5.17 22.47 -3.58
C ARG A 18 5.64 21.04 -3.84
N PRO A 19 5.63 20.55 -5.09
CA PRO A 19 6.01 19.17 -5.40
C PRO A 19 7.47 18.86 -5.04
N ALA A 20 8.38 19.84 -5.20
CA ALA A 20 9.78 19.67 -4.80
C ALA A 20 9.98 19.47 -3.29
N PHE A 21 9.03 19.93 -2.47
CA PHE A 21 9.04 19.71 -1.02
C PHE A 21 8.26 18.45 -0.63
N ALA A 22 7.35 17.98 -1.48
CA ALA A 22 6.51 16.81 -1.22
C ALA A 22 7.33 15.53 -1.05
N THR A 23 8.40 15.36 -1.82
CA THR A 23 9.31 14.21 -1.69
C THR A 23 10.02 14.19 -0.33
N THR A 24 10.54 15.32 0.14
CA THR A 24 11.16 15.41 1.48
C THR A 24 10.12 15.27 2.60
N ALA A 25 8.91 15.79 2.40
CA ALA A 25 7.82 15.65 3.35
C ALA A 25 7.33 14.19 3.47
N LEU A 26 7.46 13.40 2.40
CA LEU A 26 7.04 12.00 2.35
C LEU A 26 7.80 11.19 3.42
N ASP A 27 9.12 11.30 3.48
CA ASP A 27 9.95 10.65 4.50
C ASP A 27 9.47 10.99 5.91
N HIS A 28 9.37 12.28 6.21
CA HIS A 28 8.97 12.76 7.53
C HIS A 28 7.54 12.38 7.91
N LEU A 29 6.61 12.37 6.96
CA LEU A 29 5.23 11.92 7.21
C LEU A 29 5.17 10.41 7.40
N SER A 30 5.97 9.63 6.66
CA SER A 30 6.04 8.18 6.82
C SER A 30 6.55 7.78 8.20
N ASP A 31 7.51 8.52 8.77
CA ASP A 31 7.99 8.28 10.14
C ASP A 31 6.88 8.44 11.20
N MET A 32 5.93 9.36 10.97
CA MET A 32 4.80 9.60 11.87
C MET A 32 3.79 8.45 11.90
N PHE A 33 3.89 7.49 10.98
CA PHE A 33 3.04 6.30 10.98
C PHE A 33 3.42 5.35 12.11
N ASN A 34 4.63 5.44 12.67
CA ASN A 34 5.03 4.68 13.85
C ASN A 34 4.75 5.42 15.17
N ASP A 35 4.01 6.53 15.15
CA ASP A 35 3.69 7.29 16.37
C ASP A 35 2.80 6.47 17.32
N GLU A 36 3.06 6.61 18.62
CA GLU A 36 2.32 5.95 19.70
C GLU A 36 0.82 6.34 19.70
N ILE A 37 0.49 7.52 19.19
CA ILE A 37 -0.86 8.07 19.18
C ILE A 37 -1.55 7.74 17.86
N VAL A 38 -2.67 7.02 17.95
CA VAL A 38 -3.47 6.62 16.79
C VAL A 38 -3.91 7.82 15.94
N GLU A 39 -4.41 8.89 16.56
CA GLU A 39 -4.93 10.03 15.80
C GLU A 39 -3.83 10.75 15.01
N VAL A 40 -2.59 10.75 15.52
CA VAL A 40 -1.44 11.31 14.79
C VAL A 40 -1.12 10.46 13.57
N ARG A 41 -1.15 9.13 13.70
CA ARG A 41 -0.95 8.21 12.55
C ARG A 41 -2.01 8.43 11.48
N LEU A 42 -3.28 8.51 11.87
CA LEU A 42 -4.40 8.76 10.95
C LEU A 42 -4.25 10.10 10.23
N ASP A 43 -3.92 11.16 10.96
CA ASP A 43 -3.68 12.48 10.36
C ASP A 43 -2.47 12.45 9.40
N ALA A 44 -1.43 11.67 9.72
CA ALA A 44 -0.27 11.51 8.85
C ALA A 44 -0.63 10.77 7.56
N ILE A 45 -1.42 9.69 7.63
CA ILE A 45 -1.92 8.97 6.45
C ILE A 45 -2.74 9.92 5.58
N ALA A 46 -3.69 10.65 6.18
CA ALA A 46 -4.54 11.60 5.45
C ALA A 46 -3.73 12.73 4.79
N ALA A 47 -2.67 13.21 5.44
CA ALA A 47 -1.77 14.21 4.89
C ALA A 47 -0.89 13.66 3.76
N LEU A 48 -0.46 12.39 3.85
CA LEU A 48 0.42 11.75 2.88
C LEU A 48 -0.31 11.30 1.60
N THR A 49 -1.56 10.84 1.71
CA THR A 49 -2.38 10.35 0.57
C THR A 49 -2.38 11.25 -0.67
N PRO A 50 -2.56 12.59 -0.58
CA PRO A 50 -2.50 13.46 -1.77
C PRO A 50 -1.07 13.71 -2.27
N LEU A 51 -0.05 13.53 -1.41
CA LEU A 51 1.36 13.82 -1.72
C LEU A 51 2.07 12.65 -2.37
N ILE A 52 1.58 11.43 -2.11
CA ILE A 52 2.16 10.17 -2.61
C ILE A 52 2.23 10.11 -4.15
N VAL A 53 1.47 10.95 -4.85
CA VAL A 53 1.46 11.04 -6.32
C VAL A 53 2.67 11.82 -6.85
N HIS A 54 3.35 12.58 -6.00
CA HIS A 54 4.51 13.40 -6.37
C HIS A 54 5.86 12.73 -6.07
N GLY A 55 5.85 11.53 -5.50
CA GLY A 55 7.05 10.78 -5.13
C GLY A 55 6.84 9.28 -5.22
N GLU A 56 7.93 8.54 -5.11
CA GLU A 56 7.91 7.08 -5.13
C GLU A 56 8.10 6.54 -3.70
N LEU A 57 7.32 5.51 -3.35
CA LEU A 57 7.52 4.77 -2.12
C LEU A 57 8.71 3.82 -2.25
N GLN A 58 9.72 4.08 -1.43
CA GLN A 58 10.86 3.20 -1.23
C GLN A 58 10.50 2.05 -0.29
N LYS A 59 11.32 0.99 -0.31
CA LYS A 59 11.10 -0.21 0.51
C LYS A 59 10.95 0.10 2.00
N GLU A 60 11.79 0.97 2.54
CA GLU A 60 11.80 1.34 3.96
C GLU A 60 10.52 2.08 4.39
N GLN A 61 10.06 3.02 3.56
CA GLN A 61 8.81 3.73 3.75
C GLN A 61 7.63 2.76 3.64
N LEU A 62 7.65 1.87 2.63
CA LEU A 62 6.61 0.88 2.42
C LEU A 62 6.49 -0.08 3.62
N GLU A 63 7.60 -0.60 4.15
CA GLU A 63 7.58 -1.45 5.34
C GLU A 63 6.94 -0.75 6.54
N THR A 64 7.19 0.55 6.71
CA THR A 64 6.51 1.38 7.73
C THR A 64 5.01 1.49 7.47
N VAL A 65 4.59 1.79 6.23
CA VAL A 65 3.18 1.86 5.82
C VAL A 65 2.47 0.52 6.06
N LEU A 66 3.13 -0.60 5.74
CA LEU A 66 2.58 -1.95 5.86
C LEU A 66 2.41 -2.39 7.32
N LYS A 67 3.26 -1.94 8.24
CA LYS A 67 3.07 -2.19 9.68
C LYS A 67 1.74 -1.61 10.20
N CYS A 68 1.32 -0.47 9.67
CA CYS A 68 0.04 0.14 10.03
C CYS A 68 -1.16 -0.56 9.37
N LEU A 69 -0.94 -1.36 8.32
CA LEU A 69 -2.00 -2.17 7.69
C LEU A 69 -2.52 -3.26 8.64
N ASP A 70 -1.65 -3.69 9.56
CA ASP A 70 -1.94 -4.66 10.63
C ASP A 70 -2.59 -4.03 11.89
N ASP A 71 -2.88 -2.72 11.85
CA ASP A 71 -3.56 -2.02 12.94
C ASP A 71 -5.01 -2.54 13.11
N ALA A 72 -5.43 -2.72 14.36
CA ALA A 72 -6.75 -3.24 14.71
C ALA A 72 -7.88 -2.28 14.24
N ILE A 73 -7.54 -1.02 14.00
CA ILE A 73 -8.47 0.07 13.72
C ILE A 73 -8.84 0.10 12.24
N LEU A 74 -10.14 0.00 11.94
CA LEU A 74 -10.67 -0.07 10.58
C LEU A 74 -10.38 1.19 9.77
N ASP A 75 -10.51 2.36 10.38
CA ASP A 75 -10.28 3.66 9.73
C ASP A 75 -8.83 3.79 9.24
N SER A 76 -7.86 3.36 10.06
CA SER A 76 -6.43 3.35 9.70
C SER A 76 -6.18 2.45 8.51
N ARG A 77 -6.75 1.23 8.53
CA ARG A 77 -6.61 0.28 7.42
C ARG A 77 -7.22 0.83 6.13
N GLN A 78 -8.38 1.47 6.21
CA GLN A 78 -9.06 2.03 5.05
C GLN A 78 -8.28 3.21 4.45
N ALA A 79 -7.80 4.13 5.30
CA ALA A 79 -6.99 5.26 4.86
C ALA A 79 -5.67 4.80 4.20
N LEU A 80 -5.03 3.77 4.75
CA LEU A 80 -3.82 3.18 4.16
C LEU A 80 -4.08 2.51 2.81
N ARG A 81 -5.20 1.80 2.66
CA ARG A 81 -5.58 1.21 1.37
C ARG A 81 -5.77 2.29 0.30
N GLU A 82 -6.40 3.41 0.65
CA GLU A 82 -6.54 4.55 -0.27
C GLU A 82 -5.18 5.20 -0.61
N LEU A 83 -4.26 5.26 0.35
CA LEU A 83 -2.90 5.73 0.11
C LEU A 83 -2.17 4.79 -0.85
N LEU A 84 -2.17 3.49 -0.58
CA LEU A 84 -1.50 2.47 -1.38
C LEU A 84 -2.03 2.45 -2.82
N SER A 85 -3.33 2.65 -3.03
CA SER A 85 -3.90 2.66 -4.37
C SER A 85 -3.52 3.88 -5.21
N LYS A 86 -3.00 4.93 -4.58
CA LYS A 86 -2.47 6.13 -5.27
C LYS A 86 -0.95 6.18 -5.31
N ALA A 87 -0.27 5.32 -4.57
CA ALA A 87 1.19 5.30 -4.50
C ALA A 87 1.83 4.81 -5.80
N GLU A 88 3.06 5.28 -6.05
CA GLU A 88 3.97 4.71 -7.03
C GLU A 88 5.10 3.98 -6.29
N PHE A 89 5.47 2.79 -6.74
CA PHE A 89 6.54 1.98 -6.14
C PHE A 89 7.83 2.12 -6.94
N ALA A 90 8.94 2.27 -6.24
CA ALA A 90 10.27 2.36 -6.85
C ALA A 90 10.68 1.06 -7.56
N ASP A 91 10.33 -0.10 -7.00
CA ASP A 91 10.81 -1.41 -7.47
C ASP A 91 9.75 -2.51 -7.49
N ALA A 92 9.98 -3.53 -8.32
CA ALA A 92 9.17 -4.76 -8.35
C ALA A 92 9.18 -5.51 -7.00
N GLU A 93 10.23 -5.36 -6.19
CA GLU A 93 10.25 -5.94 -4.83
C GLU A 93 9.23 -5.26 -3.92
N CYS A 94 9.08 -3.93 -4.00
CA CYS A 94 8.08 -3.18 -3.24
C CYS A 94 6.67 -3.69 -3.57
N MET A 95 6.38 -3.93 -4.85
CA MET A 95 5.12 -4.54 -5.27
C MET A 95 4.93 -5.95 -4.68
N ARG A 96 5.95 -6.81 -4.68
CA ARG A 96 5.90 -8.14 -4.04
C ARG A 96 5.61 -8.09 -2.54
N VAL A 97 6.26 -7.17 -1.83
CA VAL A 97 6.08 -7.03 -0.39
C VAL A 97 4.68 -6.51 -0.09
N CYS A 98 4.22 -5.50 -0.84
CA CYS A 98 2.88 -4.94 -0.71
C CYS A 98 1.77 -5.98 -0.98
N SER A 99 1.87 -6.75 -2.06
CA SER A 99 0.89 -7.78 -2.37
C SER A 99 0.83 -8.84 -1.27
N ARG A 100 1.98 -9.34 -0.80
CA ARG A 100 2.02 -10.33 0.28
C ARG A 100 1.44 -9.80 1.59
N ALA A 101 1.69 -8.54 1.92
CA ALA A 101 1.12 -7.91 3.10
C ALA A 101 -0.42 -7.76 3.01
N LEU A 102 -0.93 -7.32 1.86
CA LEU A 102 -2.38 -7.22 1.62
C LEU A 102 -3.07 -8.61 1.69
N LEU A 103 -2.42 -9.65 1.17
CA LEU A 103 -2.89 -11.04 1.29
C LEU A 103 -2.90 -11.53 2.76
N ASN A 104 -1.86 -11.21 3.53
CA ASN A 104 -1.82 -11.53 4.95
C ASN A 104 -2.93 -10.79 5.72
N CYS A 105 -3.21 -9.53 5.38
CA CYS A 105 -4.32 -8.79 5.96
C CYS A 105 -5.68 -9.39 5.58
N LEU A 106 -5.83 -9.98 4.39
CA LEU A 106 -7.04 -10.71 4.01
C LEU A 106 -7.25 -11.94 4.90
N HIS A 107 -6.19 -12.68 5.21
CA HIS A 107 -6.25 -13.81 6.13
C HIS A 107 -6.59 -13.40 7.56
N ARG A 108 -6.06 -12.26 8.04
CA ARG A 108 -6.36 -11.74 9.39
C ARG A 108 -7.76 -11.12 9.49
N PHE A 109 -8.21 -10.41 8.46
CA PHE A 109 -9.46 -9.64 8.45
C PHE A 109 -10.35 -10.03 7.25
N PRO A 110 -10.99 -11.21 7.29
CA PRO A 110 -11.83 -11.68 6.19
C PRO A 110 -13.03 -10.77 5.91
N SER A 111 -13.46 -9.95 6.88
CA SER A 111 -14.54 -8.97 6.74
C SER A 111 -14.20 -7.85 5.73
N ASP A 112 -12.92 -7.53 5.53
CA ASP A 112 -12.46 -6.43 4.66
C ASP A 112 -12.15 -6.90 3.22
N LYS A 113 -12.54 -8.14 2.87
CA LYS A 113 -12.17 -8.83 1.62
C LYS A 113 -12.39 -8.00 0.35
N SER A 114 -13.56 -7.36 0.23
CA SER A 114 -13.89 -6.54 -0.95
C SER A 114 -12.96 -5.32 -1.10
N GLN A 115 -12.63 -4.64 0.00
CA GLN A 115 -11.76 -3.47 -0.01
C GLN A 115 -10.31 -3.86 -0.29
N ILE A 116 -9.85 -4.99 0.24
CA ILE A 116 -8.50 -5.49 0.01
C ILE A 116 -8.31 -5.87 -1.47
N TYR A 117 -9.28 -6.56 -2.07
CA TYR A 117 -9.22 -6.87 -3.50
C TYR A 117 -9.24 -5.64 -4.38
N ARG A 118 -10.07 -4.65 -4.05
CA ARG A 118 -10.10 -3.38 -4.77
C ARG A 118 -8.74 -2.69 -4.72
N CYS A 119 -8.13 -2.62 -3.54
CA CYS A 119 -6.79 -2.05 -3.38
C CYS A 119 -5.75 -2.81 -4.20
N LEU A 120 -5.75 -4.15 -4.16
CA LEU A 120 -4.83 -4.98 -4.95
C LEU A 120 -5.00 -4.76 -6.46
N SER A 121 -6.25 -4.65 -6.93
CA SER A 121 -6.57 -4.35 -8.32
C SER A 121 -6.06 -2.96 -8.74
N GLU A 122 -6.36 -1.91 -7.96
CA GLU A 122 -5.93 -0.54 -8.26
C GLU A 122 -4.40 -0.42 -8.27
N VAL A 123 -3.72 -1.05 -7.30
CA VAL A 123 -2.26 -1.12 -7.24
C VAL A 123 -1.68 -1.88 -8.43
N GLY A 124 -2.25 -3.03 -8.77
CA GLY A 124 -1.81 -3.85 -9.90
C GLY A 124 -1.97 -3.16 -11.25
N ALA A 125 -3.10 -2.46 -11.45
CA ALA A 125 -3.38 -1.69 -12.65
C ALA A 125 -2.38 -0.54 -12.86
N ARG A 126 -2.00 0.16 -11.78
CA ARG A 126 -0.95 1.20 -11.82
C ARG A 126 0.44 0.64 -12.14
N HIS A 127 0.75 -0.54 -11.62
CA HIS A 127 2.07 -1.16 -11.73
C HIS A 127 2.08 -2.35 -12.70
N ALA A 128 1.36 -2.24 -13.82
CA ALA A 128 1.17 -3.34 -14.77
C ALA A 128 2.50 -3.95 -15.26
N VAL A 129 3.55 -3.15 -15.41
CA VAL A 129 4.90 -3.60 -15.80
C VAL A 129 5.49 -4.57 -14.76
N PHE A 130 5.39 -4.23 -13.48
CA PHE A 130 5.87 -5.10 -12.38
C PHE A 130 4.99 -6.33 -12.23
N VAL A 131 3.67 -6.17 -12.34
CA VAL A 131 2.72 -7.30 -12.32
C VAL A 131 3.04 -8.29 -13.43
N HIS A 132 3.30 -7.83 -14.67
CA HIS A 132 3.63 -8.68 -15.80
C HIS A 132 4.83 -9.59 -15.52
N GLY A 133 5.88 -9.05 -14.90
CA GLY A 133 7.05 -9.84 -14.48
C GLY A 133 6.74 -10.85 -13.37
N MET A 134 5.79 -10.52 -12.50
CA MET A 134 5.38 -11.35 -11.37
C MET A 134 4.33 -12.41 -11.74
N VAL A 135 3.59 -12.29 -12.84
CA VAL A 135 2.50 -13.20 -13.22
C VAL A 135 2.92 -14.67 -13.18
N ARG A 136 4.13 -14.98 -13.63
CA ARG A 136 4.66 -16.36 -13.62
C ARG A 136 4.88 -16.90 -12.21
N GLU A 137 5.38 -16.06 -11.29
CA GLU A 137 5.56 -16.40 -9.88
C GLU A 137 4.20 -16.51 -9.17
N LEU A 138 3.27 -15.59 -9.46
CA LEU A 138 1.94 -15.54 -8.86
C LEU A 138 1.06 -16.73 -9.26
N LEU A 139 1.16 -17.19 -10.52
CA LEU A 139 0.46 -18.37 -11.04
C LEU A 139 1.18 -19.70 -10.73
N GLY A 140 2.35 -19.66 -10.08
CA GLY A 140 3.13 -20.86 -9.80
C GLY A 140 3.52 -21.65 -11.05
N LEU A 141 3.70 -20.99 -12.22
CA LEU A 141 4.03 -21.64 -13.49
C LEU A 141 5.49 -22.12 -13.47
N HIS A 142 5.74 -23.27 -12.85
CA HIS A 142 7.01 -23.99 -12.99
C HIS A 142 7.07 -24.67 -14.35
N LEU A 143 8.02 -24.22 -15.20
CA LEU A 143 8.28 -24.72 -16.58
C LEU A 143 8.48 -26.25 -16.74
N VAL A 144 8.55 -27.01 -15.65
CA VAL A 144 8.92 -28.45 -15.65
C VAL A 144 7.85 -29.33 -15.02
N TYR A 145 6.95 -28.79 -14.20
CA TYR A 145 5.93 -29.58 -13.51
C TYR A 145 4.56 -29.01 -13.81
N ASP A 146 3.76 -29.79 -14.53
CA ASP A 146 2.32 -29.61 -14.67
C ASP A 146 1.67 -29.92 -13.30
N THR A 147 1.84 -29.02 -12.34
CA THR A 147 1.20 -29.15 -11.04
C THR A 147 -0.23 -28.63 -11.13
N ARG A 148 -1.17 -29.54 -10.86
CA ARG A 148 -2.62 -29.37 -10.61
C ARG A 148 -3.09 -27.91 -10.59
N GLU A 149 -4.03 -27.58 -11.48
CA GLU A 149 -4.82 -26.34 -11.46
C GLU A 149 -5.01 -25.83 -10.02
N GLN A 150 -4.40 -24.67 -9.72
CA GLN A 150 -4.70 -23.96 -8.48
C GLN A 150 -6.20 -23.67 -8.46
N GLN A 151 -6.88 -23.96 -7.34
CA GLN A 151 -8.31 -23.75 -7.24
C GLN A 151 -8.66 -22.29 -7.57
N ILE A 152 -9.71 -22.04 -8.36
CA ILE A 152 -10.12 -20.71 -8.85
C ILE A 152 -10.40 -19.70 -7.70
N ASP A 153 -10.56 -20.17 -6.47
CA ASP A 153 -10.65 -19.33 -5.28
C ASP A 153 -9.31 -18.80 -4.75
N ASP A 154 -8.19 -19.20 -5.35
CA ASP A 154 -6.88 -18.73 -5.01
C ASP A 154 -6.78 -17.22 -5.28
N VAL A 155 -6.35 -16.51 -4.25
CA VAL A 155 -6.39 -15.04 -4.17
C VAL A 155 -5.58 -14.40 -5.31
N PHE A 156 -4.60 -15.15 -5.83
CA PHE A 156 -3.76 -14.84 -6.98
C PHE A 156 -4.50 -14.85 -8.33
N CYS A 157 -5.43 -15.78 -8.56
CA CYS A 157 -6.21 -15.84 -9.81
C CYS A 157 -7.17 -14.65 -9.97
N LYS A 158 -7.76 -14.18 -8.86
CA LYS A 158 -8.59 -12.96 -8.85
C LYS A 158 -7.77 -11.69 -9.07
N LEU A 159 -6.53 -11.66 -8.59
CA LEU A 159 -5.58 -10.55 -8.82
C LEU A 159 -5.28 -10.37 -10.31
N LEU A 160 -5.08 -11.47 -11.03
CA LEU A 160 -4.84 -11.50 -12.46
C LEU A 160 -6.07 -11.14 -13.28
N LEU A 161 -7.24 -11.65 -12.92
CA LEU A 161 -8.51 -11.33 -13.60
C LEU A 161 -8.94 -9.87 -13.44
N CYS A 162 -8.54 -9.18 -12.37
CA CYS A 162 -8.83 -7.76 -12.18
C CYS A 162 -7.81 -6.83 -12.84
N SER A 163 -6.71 -7.36 -13.37
CA SER A 163 -5.66 -6.59 -14.07
C SER A 163 -5.86 -6.53 -15.59
N PHE A 164 -6.94 -7.14 -16.11
CA PHE A 164 -7.34 -7.16 -17.52
C PHE A 164 -8.74 -6.56 -17.71
#